data_AF-A0A354V995-F1
#
_entry.id   AF-A0A354V995-F1
#
_cell.length_a   1.000
_cell.length_b   1.000
_cell.length_c   1.000
_cell.angle_alpha   90.00
_cell.angle_beta   90.00
_cell.angle_gamma   90.00
#
_symmetry.space_group_name_H-M   'P 1'
#
loop_
_entity.id
_entity.type
_entity.pdbx_description
1 polymer ?
#
loop_
_entity_poly.entity_id
_entity_poly.type
_entity_poly.pdbx_seq_one_letter_code
_entity_poly.pdbx_strand_id
1 'polypeptide(L)' 'MSDHTFEDAYARVRGRHDDRSWFALSPREITDSIYQEIRAIDRERLTQATMGFSPMALAAE' A
#
# COMPACT_ATOMS: atom_id res chain seq x y z
N MET A 1 15.87 4.88 -6.88
CA MET A 1 14.44 4.76 -6.56
C MET A 1 14.29 3.40 -5.89
N SER A 2 14.57 3.34 -4.58
CA SER A 2 14.30 2.13 -3.82
C SER A 2 12.78 1.99 -3.78
N ASP A 3 12.28 0.87 -4.28
CA ASP A 3 10.86 0.61 -4.43
C ASP A 3 10.25 0.25 -3.06
N HIS A 4 10.36 1.16 -2.10
CA HIS A 4 9.88 0.97 -0.72
C HIS A 4 8.41 0.58 -0.70
N THR A 5 7.62 1.08 -1.67
CA THR A 5 6.22 0.68 -1.85
C THR A 5 6.08 -0.79 -2.20
N PHE A 6 6.94 -1.33 -3.08
CA PHE A 6 6.94 -2.75 -3.42
C PHE A 6 7.36 -3.60 -2.21
N GLU A 7 8.40 -3.20 -1.48
CA GLU A 7 8.87 -3.92 -0.29
C GLU A 7 7.79 -3.95 0.82
N ASP A 8 7.15 -2.81 1.08
CA ASP A 8 6.03 -2.69 2.01
C ASP A 8 4.84 -3.58 1.58
N ALA A 9 4.47 -3.50 0.29
CA ALA A 9 3.40 -4.30 -0.28
C ALA A 9 3.69 -5.79 -0.15
N TYR A 10 4.91 -6.21 -0.53
CA TYR A 10 5.34 -7.59 -0.42
C TYR A 10 5.30 -8.08 1.03
N ALA A 11 5.82 -7.30 1.98
CA ALA A 11 5.80 -7.65 3.40
C ALA A 11 4.38 -7.79 3.95
N ARG A 12 3.48 -6.85 3.59
CA ARG A 12 2.07 -6.90 3.98
C ARG A 12 1.36 -8.12 3.40
N VAL A 13 1.52 -8.39 2.11
CA VAL A 13 0.89 -9.56 1.47
C VAL A 13 1.47 -10.85 2.06
N ARG A 14 2.80 -10.97 2.17
CA ARG A 14 3.45 -12.15 2.73
C ARG A 14 3.04 -12.42 4.18
N GLY A 15 2.83 -11.38 4.98
CA GLY A 15 2.38 -11.48 6.37
C GLY A 15 0.92 -11.91 6.54
N ARG A 16 0.07 -11.82 5.49
CA ARG A 16 -1.32 -12.31 5.52
C ARG A 16 -1.44 -13.81 5.27
N HIS A 17 -0.39 -14.45 4.77
CA HIS A 17 -0.38 -15.87 4.44
C HIS A 17 0.57 -16.63 5.35
N ASP A 18 0.11 -17.75 5.90
CA ASP A 18 1.02 -18.75 6.46
C ASP A 18 1.86 -19.41 5.34
N ASP A 19 2.93 -20.11 5.71
CA ASP A 19 3.86 -20.70 4.74
C ASP A 19 3.17 -21.65 3.76
N ARG A 20 2.26 -22.51 4.24
CA ARG A 20 1.58 -23.48 3.39
C ARG A 20 0.66 -22.80 2.39
N SER A 21 -0.09 -21.80 2.84
CA SER A 21 -0.96 -21.00 1.97
C SER A 21 -0.16 -20.20 0.96
N TRP A 22 1.00 -19.66 1.34
CA TRP A 22 1.88 -18.91 0.44
C TRP A 22 2.40 -19.77 -0.71
N PHE A 23 2.89 -20.98 -0.42
CA PHE A 23 3.40 -21.91 -1.44
C PHE A 23 2.30 -22.53 -2.32
N ALA A 24 1.03 -22.43 -1.92
CA ALA A 24 -0.10 -22.88 -2.72
C ALA A 24 -0.53 -21.84 -3.78
N LEU A 25 -0.11 -20.58 -3.66
CA LEU A 25 -0.44 -19.53 -4.61
C LEU A 25 0.37 -19.69 -5.91
N SER A 26 -0.28 -19.47 -7.04
CA SER A 26 0.41 -19.34 -8.31
C SER A 26 1.20 -18.02 -8.38
N PRO A 27 2.27 -17.96 -9.20
CA PRO A 27 3.02 -16.72 -9.40
C PRO A 27 2.14 -15.53 -9.82
N ARG A 28 1.06 -15.80 -10.56
CA ARG A 28 0.09 -14.78 -10.98
C ARG A 28 -0.71 -14.24 -9.80
N GLU A 29 -1.22 -15.11 -8.94
CA GLU A 29 -1.96 -14.69 -7.74
C GLU A 29 -1.10 -13.88 -6.77
N ILE A 30 0.17 -14.27 -6.61
CA ILE A 30 1.14 -13.51 -5.81
C ILE A 30 1.32 -12.11 -6.42
N THR A 31 1.53 -12.04 -7.74
CA THR A 31 1.74 -10.79 -8.46
C THR A 31 0.52 -9.87 -8.38
N ASP A 32 -0.68 -10.41 -8.61
CA ASP A 32 -1.94 -9.67 -8.54
C ASP A 32 -2.19 -9.13 -7.12
N SER A 33 -1.89 -9.94 -6.09
CA SER A 33 -2.01 -9.53 -4.68
C SER A 33 -1.06 -8.39 -4.32
N ILE A 34 0.20 -8.46 -4.77
CA ILE A 34 1.19 -7.41 -4.55
C ILE A 34 0.77 -6.11 -5.25
N TYR A 35 0.33 -6.17 -6.51
CA TYR A 35 -0.13 -4.97 -7.21
C TYR A 35 -1.37 -4.33 -6.59
N GLN A 36 -2.30 -5.14 -6.07
CA GLN A 36 -3.44 -4.63 -5.32
C GLN A 36 -3.00 -3.90 -4.05
N GLU A 37 -2.02 -4.44 -3.33
CA GLU A 37 -1.50 -3.83 -2.11
C GLU A 37 -0.73 -2.53 -2.40
N ILE A 38 0.06 -2.47 -3.49
CA ILE A 38 0.71 -1.23 -3.95
C ILE A 38 -0.34 -0.13 -4.15
N ARG A 39 -1.45 -0.43 -4.85
CA ARG A 39 -2.54 0.54 -5.05
C ARG A 39 -3.23 0.93 -3.73
N ALA A 40 -3.27 0.04 -2.73
CA ALA A 40 -3.80 0.38 -1.42
C ALA A 40 -2.87 1.38 -0.70
N ILE A 41 -1.57 1.11 -0.69
CA ILE A 41 -0.54 2.00 -0.11
C ILE A 41 -0.54 3.35 -0.80
N ASP A 42 -0.62 3.40 -2.12
CA ASP A 42 -0.68 4.66 -2.86
C ASP A 42 -1.93 5.48 -2.49
N ARG A 43 -3.09 4.83 -2.33
CA ARG A 43 -4.32 5.49 -1.86
C ARG A 43 -4.21 5.97 -0.41
N GLU A 44 -3.61 5.19 0.48
CA GLU A 44 -3.33 5.58 1.87
C GLU A 44 -2.47 6.83 1.89
N ARG A 45 -1.38 6.86 1.10
CA ARG A 45 -0.46 8.01 1.01
C ARG A 45 -1.15 9.24 0.43
N LEU A 46 -1.96 9.10 -0.62
CA LEU A 46 -2.75 10.20 -1.17
C LEU A 46 -3.74 10.75 -0.14
N THR A 47 -4.39 9.88 0.63
CA THR A 47 -5.34 10.28 1.69
C THR A 47 -4.61 10.99 2.84
N GLN A 48 -3.46 10.48 3.26
CA GLN A 48 -2.62 11.11 4.29
C GLN A 48 -2.07 12.47 3.83
N ALA A 49 -1.63 12.58 2.57
CA ALA A 49 -1.21 13.85 1.99
C ALA A 49 -2.37 14.86 1.92
N THR A 50 -3.59 14.37 1.67
CA THR A 50 -4.81 15.20 1.65
C THR A 50 -5.23 15.64 3.07
N MET A 51 -5.09 14.77 4.08
CA MET A 51 -5.39 15.11 5.49
C MET A 51 -4.31 15.98 6.16
N GLY A 52 -3.06 15.92 5.68
CA GLY A 52 -1.99 16.84 6.07
C GLY A 52 -2.18 18.26 5.51
N PHE A 53 -3.05 18.42 4.52
CA PHE A 53 -3.51 19.73 4.06
C PHE A 53 -4.72 20.15 4.90
N SER A 54 -4.46 20.64 6.11
CA SER A 54 -5.37 21.63 6.69
C SER A 54 -5.06 22.94 5.97
N PRO A 55 -5.90 23.44 5.04
CA PRO A 55 -5.84 24.86 4.74
C PRO A 55 -6.23 25.53 6.06
N MET A 56 -5.22 25.98 6.80
CA MET A 56 -5.39 26.97 7.85
C MET A 56 -6.26 28.05 7.20
N ALA A 57 -7.49 28.17 7.69
CA ALA A 57 -8.46 29.13 7.21
C ALA A 57 -7.90 30.53 7.51
N LEU A 58 -7.03 30.97 6.61
CA LEU A 58 -6.58 32.32 6.47
C LEU A 58 -7.73 33.08 5.82
N ALA A 59 -8.12 34.19 6.44
CA ALA A 59 -9.11 35.18 6.05
C ALA A 59 -10.56 34.93 6.53
N ALA A 60 -10.96 35.66 7.56
CA ALA A 60 -11.77 36.87 7.33
C ALA A 60 -11.49 37.88 8.46
N GLU A 61 -11.42 39.14 8.04
CA GLU A 61 -10.92 40.36 8.70
C GLU A 61 -11.66 40.81 9.96
#